data_AF-A0A2U3XS22-F1
#
_entry.id   AF-A0A2U3XS22-F1
#
_cell.length_a   1.000
_cell.length_b   1.000
_cell.length_c   1.000
_cell.angle_alpha   90.00
_cell.angle_beta   90.00
_cell.angle_gamma   90.00
#
_symmetry.space_group_name_H-M   'P 1'
#
loop_
_entity.id
_entity.type
_entity.pdbx_description
1 polymer ?
#
loop_
_entity_poly.entity_id
_entity_poly.type
_entity_poly.pdbx_seq_one_letter_code
_entity_poly.pdbx_strand_id
1 'polypeptide(L)'
;MLSSILFWGLIALIGTSRGSYPFTHSMNPHLHPRLYHGCYGDIMTMETSGAACDITRLMNCGIRGSEMFAEMDLRALKTYQILIKEVGLRYCVDPALIAAIISRESHGGAVLQDGWDYTGLKFGLMQLDKKIYHPVGTWDSKEHLLQAVGILTDKIKAIQKKFPMWSVAQHLKGGLSAFKSGINAIVTLTDIDKDLVNDLLARAKFYKRHGF
;
A
#
# COMPACT_ATOMS: atom_id res chain seq x y z
N MET A 1 -31.43 61.34 -36.14
CA MET A 1 -32.08 60.74 -37.32
C MET A 1 -31.16 59.69 -37.91
N LEU A 2 -31.73 58.54 -38.26
CA LEU A 2 -31.21 57.41 -39.04
C LEU A 2 -30.05 56.53 -38.50
N SER A 3 -30.51 55.47 -37.83
CA SER A 3 -30.18 54.04 -37.97
C SER A 3 -29.22 53.60 -39.08
N SER A 4 -28.34 52.64 -38.76
CA SER A 4 -28.01 51.50 -39.62
C SER A 4 -27.56 50.31 -38.75
N ILE A 5 -28.40 49.29 -38.69
CA ILE A 5 -28.15 47.94 -38.16
C ILE A 5 -27.33 47.18 -39.20
N LEU A 6 -26.36 46.37 -38.78
CA LEU A 6 -26.05 45.09 -39.43
C LEU A 6 -25.42 44.12 -38.44
N PHE A 7 -25.90 42.89 -38.52
CA PHE A 7 -25.81 41.77 -37.59
C PHE A 7 -24.79 40.75 -38.13
N TRP A 8 -24.38 39.79 -37.28
CA TRP A 8 -23.54 38.59 -37.52
C TRP A 8 -22.08 38.76 -37.05
N GLY A 9 -21.45 37.84 -36.33
CA GLY A 9 -21.82 36.46 -36.03
C GLY A 9 -21.13 35.95 -34.76
N LEU A 10 -21.82 35.01 -34.12
CA LEU A 10 -21.35 34.21 -33.00
C LEU A 10 -20.24 33.26 -33.50
N ILE A 11 -19.05 33.32 -32.92
CA ILE A 11 -18.07 32.23 -33.02
C ILE A 11 -17.93 31.64 -31.61
N ALA A 12 -18.59 30.51 -31.41
CA ALA A 12 -18.41 29.66 -30.25
C ALA A 12 -17.06 28.94 -30.37
N LEU A 13 -16.10 29.31 -29.53
CA LEU A 13 -14.89 28.53 -29.31
C LEU A 13 -15.25 27.31 -28.44
N ILE A 14 -15.31 26.14 -29.07
CA ILE A 14 -15.44 24.84 -28.42
C ILE A 14 -14.12 24.56 -27.70
N GLY A 15 -14.07 24.89 -26.41
CA GLY A 15 -13.03 24.41 -25.49
C GLY A 15 -13.29 22.93 -25.19
N THR A 16 -12.39 22.06 -25.62
CA THR A 16 -12.38 20.65 -25.20
C THR A 16 -11.93 20.58 -23.74
N SER A 17 -12.88 20.74 -22.83
CA SER A 17 -12.75 20.41 -21.42
C SER A 17 -12.46 18.91 -21.30
N ARG A 18 -11.23 18.55 -20.90
CA ARG A 18 -10.92 17.20 -20.42
C ARG A 18 -11.79 16.97 -19.18
N GLY A 19 -12.78 16.11 -19.32
CA GLY A 19 -13.65 15.68 -18.25
C GLY A 19 -12.85 15.05 -17.11
N SER A 20 -12.62 15.84 -16.06
CA SER A 20 -12.33 15.34 -14.73
C SER A 20 -13.63 14.73 -14.21
N TYR A 21 -13.76 13.41 -14.24
CA TYR A 21 -14.87 12.73 -13.57
C TYR A 21 -14.78 13.02 -12.07
N PRO A 22 -15.78 13.68 -11.45
CA PRO A 22 -15.86 13.70 -10.00
C PRO A 22 -16.42 12.34 -9.60
N PHE A 23 -15.55 11.46 -9.10
CA PHE A 23 -16.00 10.24 -8.43
C PHE A 23 -16.55 10.63 -7.06
N THR A 24 -17.76 11.20 -7.04
CA THR A 24 -18.55 11.36 -5.82
C THR A 24 -19.10 9.99 -5.43
N HIS A 25 -18.29 9.18 -4.75
CA HIS A 25 -18.86 8.10 -3.95
C HIS A 25 -19.51 8.73 -2.71
N SER A 26 -20.83 8.81 -2.79
CA SER A 26 -21.75 8.99 -1.67
C SER A 26 -21.25 8.19 -0.47
N MET A 27 -20.93 8.90 0.62
CA MET A 27 -20.53 8.29 1.87
C MET A 27 -21.66 7.44 2.41
N ASN A 28 -21.42 6.14 2.57
CA ASN A 28 -22.21 5.31 3.45
C ASN A 28 -21.41 5.12 4.75
N PRO A 29 -21.76 5.79 5.85
CA PRO A 29 -21.05 5.71 7.13
C PRO A 29 -21.20 4.34 7.83
N HIS A 30 -21.83 3.37 7.18
CA HIS A 30 -22.13 2.04 7.74
C HIS A 30 -21.37 0.87 7.09
N LEU A 31 -20.24 1.10 6.42
CA LEU A 31 -19.34 -0.02 6.14
C LEU A 31 -18.85 -0.59 7.48
N HIS A 32 -19.40 -1.76 7.85
CA HIS A 32 -18.95 -2.50 9.01
C HIS A 32 -17.41 -2.60 8.97
N PRO A 33 -16.70 -2.20 10.03
CA PRO A 33 -15.23 -2.24 10.09
C PRO A 33 -14.62 -3.61 9.79
N ARG A 34 -15.43 -4.67 9.79
CA ARG A 34 -15.04 -6.07 9.57
C ARG A 34 -14.94 -6.51 8.10
N LEU A 35 -15.32 -5.69 7.11
CA LEU A 35 -15.47 -6.17 5.71
C LEU A 35 -14.67 -5.43 4.64
N TYR A 36 -13.88 -4.40 4.98
CA TYR A 36 -13.10 -3.69 3.96
C TYR A 36 -11.85 -4.49 3.57
N HIS A 37 -11.86 -5.22 2.45
CA HIS A 37 -10.73 -6.05 1.99
C HIS A 37 -9.87 -5.40 0.89
N GLY A 38 -10.14 -4.15 0.51
CA GLY A 38 -9.46 -3.47 -0.61
C GLY A 38 -9.74 -4.07 -1.99
N CYS A 39 -9.12 -3.51 -3.03
CA CYS A 39 -9.30 -3.89 -4.45
C CYS A 39 -8.33 -4.98 -4.91
N TYR A 40 -7.31 -5.30 -4.12
CA TYR A 40 -6.21 -6.19 -4.52
C TYR A 40 -6.34 -7.61 -3.95
N GLY A 41 -7.57 -8.02 -3.63
CA GLY A 41 -7.92 -9.35 -3.11
C GLY A 41 -8.02 -9.42 -1.59
N ASP A 42 -8.76 -10.41 -1.11
CA ASP A 42 -8.97 -10.62 0.32
C ASP A 42 -7.79 -11.34 0.97
N ILE A 43 -7.00 -10.59 1.75
CA ILE A 43 -5.83 -11.11 2.47
C ILE A 43 -6.16 -12.26 3.42
N MET A 44 -7.39 -12.36 3.93
CA MET A 44 -7.80 -13.42 4.86
C MET A 44 -7.86 -14.78 4.18
N THR A 45 -8.20 -14.79 2.88
CA THR A 45 -8.29 -16.01 2.06
C THR A 45 -6.96 -16.44 1.44
N MET A 46 -5.93 -15.59 1.47
CA MET A 46 -4.65 -15.89 0.83
C MET A 46 -3.80 -16.84 1.68
N GLU A 47 -3.30 -17.91 1.06
CA GLU A 47 -2.37 -18.85 1.70
C GLU A 47 -1.03 -18.18 2.05
N THR A 48 -0.52 -18.48 3.24
CA THR A 48 0.77 -17.99 3.73
C THR A 48 1.38 -18.97 4.74
N SER A 49 2.70 -19.19 4.64
CA SER A 49 3.47 -19.94 5.65
C SER A 49 3.96 -19.07 6.81
N GLY A 50 3.81 -17.75 6.75
CA GLY A 50 4.43 -16.80 7.68
C GLY A 50 5.95 -16.66 7.51
N ALA A 51 6.62 -16.23 8.57
CA ALA A 51 8.06 -15.97 8.58
C ALA A 51 8.88 -17.24 8.31
N ALA A 52 9.95 -17.12 7.52
CA ALA A 52 10.83 -18.24 7.20
C ALA A 52 11.45 -18.86 8.46
N CYS A 53 11.49 -20.18 8.50
CA CYS A 53 12.17 -20.93 9.56
C CYS A 53 13.62 -21.19 9.14
N ASP A 54 14.56 -20.72 9.96
CA ASP A 54 15.97 -21.10 9.86
C ASP A 54 16.46 -21.65 11.21
N ILE A 55 17.68 -22.19 11.19
CA ILE A 55 18.31 -22.84 12.36
C ILE A 55 18.45 -21.87 13.55
N THR A 56 18.49 -20.56 13.28
CA THR A 56 18.61 -19.49 14.28
C THR A 56 17.27 -18.93 14.75
N ARG A 57 16.16 -19.29 14.08
CA ARG A 57 14.82 -18.71 14.28
C ARG A 57 13.71 -19.74 14.49
N LEU A 58 14.04 -21.00 14.83
CA LEU A 58 13.05 -22.08 15.00
C LEU A 58 11.87 -21.73 15.93
N MET A 59 12.10 -20.96 17.00
CA MET A 59 11.04 -20.59 17.94
C MET A 59 10.15 -19.43 17.45
N ASN A 60 10.64 -18.63 16.49
CA ASN A 60 10.04 -17.36 16.06
C ASN A 60 9.80 -17.34 14.54
N CYS A 61 9.35 -18.46 13.97
CA CYS A 61 9.06 -18.59 12.55
C CYS A 61 7.63 -19.12 12.31
N GLY A 62 7.28 -19.32 11.05
CA GLY A 62 5.93 -19.68 10.63
C GLY A 62 4.92 -18.56 10.85
N ILE A 63 3.64 -18.89 10.78
CA ILE A 63 2.54 -17.94 11.03
C ILE A 63 2.65 -17.37 12.46
N ARG A 64 2.86 -18.23 13.46
CA ARG A 64 2.95 -17.79 14.86
C ARG A 64 4.10 -16.81 15.10
N GLY A 65 5.25 -17.02 14.46
CA GLY A 65 6.37 -16.08 14.52
C GLY A 65 6.00 -14.71 13.95
N SER A 66 5.39 -14.68 12.77
CA SER A 66 4.87 -13.43 12.17
C SER A 66 3.86 -12.72 13.07
N GLU A 67 2.91 -13.47 13.64
CA GLU A 67 1.89 -12.90 14.54
C GLU A 67 2.52 -12.35 15.83
N MET A 68 3.53 -13.03 16.39
CA MET A 68 4.26 -12.54 17.55
C MET A 68 4.95 -11.21 17.27
N PHE A 69 5.65 -11.08 16.12
CA PHE A 69 6.25 -9.78 15.74
C PHE A 69 5.17 -8.71 15.52
N ALA A 70 4.07 -9.05 14.87
CA ALA A 70 2.97 -8.11 14.67
C ALA A 70 2.33 -7.64 15.99
N GLU A 71 2.22 -8.54 16.97
CA GLU A 71 1.73 -8.26 18.31
C GLU A 71 2.65 -7.31 19.08
N MET A 72 3.97 -7.55 19.02
CA MET A 72 4.97 -6.65 19.63
C MET A 72 4.87 -5.23 19.08
N ASP A 73 4.64 -5.10 17.77
CA ASP A 73 4.54 -3.81 17.09
C ASP A 73 3.15 -3.15 17.23
N LEU A 74 2.13 -3.89 17.69
CA LEU A 74 0.74 -3.47 17.67
C LEU A 74 0.50 -2.13 18.39
N ARG A 75 1.14 -1.93 19.54
CA ARG A 75 1.01 -0.68 20.31
C ARG A 75 1.49 0.53 19.51
N ALA A 76 2.64 0.43 18.86
CA ALA A 76 3.18 1.51 18.03
C ALA A 76 2.29 1.76 16.80
N LEU A 77 1.83 0.69 16.15
CA LEU A 77 0.95 0.79 14.98
C LEU A 77 -0.42 1.40 15.29
N LYS A 78 -0.94 1.25 16.53
CA LYS A 78 -2.21 1.85 16.94
C LYS A 78 -2.20 3.38 16.87
N THR A 79 -1.05 4.01 17.09
CA THR A 79 -0.88 5.47 16.93
C THR A 79 -1.21 5.94 15.51
N TYR A 80 -0.92 5.11 14.50
CA TYR A 80 -1.14 5.44 13.09
C TYR A 80 -2.42 4.83 12.52
N GLN A 81 -3.26 4.18 13.33
CA GLN A 81 -4.39 3.38 12.84
C GLN A 81 -5.37 4.18 11.97
N ILE A 82 -5.71 5.40 12.39
CA ILE A 82 -6.62 6.27 11.63
C ILE A 82 -5.98 6.65 10.29
N LEU A 83 -4.72 7.09 10.31
CA LEU A 83 -3.96 7.45 9.11
C LEU A 83 -3.86 6.28 8.12
N ILE A 84 -3.52 5.09 8.62
CA ILE A 84 -3.41 3.86 7.82
C ILE A 84 -4.75 3.53 7.15
N LYS A 85 -5.88 3.66 7.88
CA LYS A 85 -7.22 3.43 7.32
C LYS A 85 -7.59 4.45 6.24
N GLU A 86 -7.31 5.73 6.48
CA GLU A 86 -7.58 6.78 5.49
C GLU A 86 -6.80 6.58 4.20
N VAL A 87 -5.51 6.23 4.31
CA VAL A 87 -4.65 5.96 3.15
C VAL A 87 -5.07 4.68 2.44
N GLY A 88 -5.38 3.62 3.20
CA GLY A 88 -5.90 2.37 2.67
C GLY A 88 -7.20 2.56 1.88
N LEU A 89 -8.12 3.37 2.40
CA LEU A 89 -9.36 3.74 1.69
C LEU A 89 -9.06 4.48 0.39
N ARG A 90 -8.13 5.45 0.41
CA ARG A 90 -7.79 6.26 -0.78
C ARG A 90 -7.19 5.44 -1.92
N TYR A 91 -6.35 4.46 -1.60
CA TYR A 91 -5.66 3.65 -2.62
C TYR A 91 -6.33 2.29 -2.90
N CYS A 92 -7.46 2.04 -2.26
CA CYS A 92 -8.14 0.75 -2.29
C CYS A 92 -7.25 -0.42 -1.82
N VAL A 93 -6.42 -0.19 -0.80
CA VAL A 93 -5.54 -1.21 -0.18
C VAL A 93 -6.08 -1.58 1.20
N ASP A 94 -6.08 -2.86 1.55
CA ASP A 94 -6.45 -3.29 2.90
C ASP A 94 -5.52 -2.62 3.94
N PRO A 95 -6.04 -1.87 4.93
CA PRO A 95 -5.20 -1.16 5.87
C PRO A 95 -4.36 -2.10 6.74
N ALA A 96 -4.81 -3.34 6.94
CA ALA A 96 -4.02 -4.35 7.63
C ALA A 96 -2.75 -4.75 6.86
N LEU A 97 -2.77 -4.66 5.52
CA LEU A 97 -1.58 -4.87 4.70
C LEU A 97 -0.58 -3.72 4.83
N ILE A 98 -1.08 -2.47 4.90
CA ILE A 98 -0.24 -1.30 5.14
C ILE A 98 0.43 -1.41 6.52
N ALA A 99 -0.35 -1.77 7.56
CA ALA A 99 0.17 -2.00 8.90
C ALA A 99 1.23 -3.12 8.93
N ALA A 100 1.03 -4.20 8.17
CA ALA A 100 2.00 -5.29 8.06
C ALA A 100 3.33 -4.84 7.43
N ILE A 101 3.28 -4.02 6.38
CA ILE A 101 4.49 -3.45 5.76
C ILE A 101 5.21 -2.56 6.77
N ILE A 102 4.51 -1.67 7.46
CA ILE A 102 5.11 -0.78 8.47
C ILE A 102 5.76 -1.58 9.60
N SER A 103 5.10 -2.62 10.09
CA SER A 103 5.64 -3.54 11.10
C SER A 103 6.93 -4.21 10.60
N ARG A 104 6.91 -4.78 9.39
CA ARG A 104 8.07 -5.48 8.84
C ARG A 104 9.24 -4.54 8.54
N GLU A 105 8.97 -3.33 8.09
CA GLU A 105 10.00 -2.39 7.63
C GLU A 105 10.57 -1.54 8.77
N SER A 106 9.77 -1.13 9.75
CA SER A 106 10.18 -0.15 10.75
C SER A 106 9.73 -0.43 12.18
N HIS A 107 9.07 -1.56 12.46
CA HIS A 107 8.49 -1.84 13.78
C HIS A 107 7.63 -0.69 14.30
N GLY A 108 6.83 -0.08 13.42
CA GLY A 108 6.02 1.10 13.78
C GLY A 108 6.85 2.35 14.07
N GLY A 109 8.05 2.46 13.51
CA GLY A 109 9.00 3.54 13.74
C GLY A 109 9.99 3.28 14.87
N ALA A 110 9.85 2.19 15.64
CA ALA A 110 10.67 1.94 16.83
C ALA A 110 12.18 1.77 16.54
N VAL A 111 12.54 1.39 15.32
CA VAL A 111 13.95 1.22 14.90
C VAL A 111 14.49 2.39 14.09
N LEU A 112 13.74 3.49 13.96
CA LEU A 112 14.12 4.63 13.13
C LEU A 112 14.82 5.72 13.95
N GLN A 113 15.83 6.35 13.34
CA GLN A 113 16.48 7.56 13.85
C GLN A 113 16.11 8.74 12.97
N ASP A 114 15.32 9.67 13.50
CA ASP A 114 14.77 10.82 12.75
C ASP A 114 14.11 10.41 11.42
N GLY A 115 13.46 9.25 11.42
CA GLY A 115 12.78 8.69 10.26
C GLY A 115 13.63 7.84 9.33
N TRP A 116 14.93 7.72 9.59
CA TRP A 116 15.85 6.95 8.77
C TRP A 116 16.16 5.58 9.40
N ASP A 117 16.45 4.59 8.56
CA ASP A 117 17.06 3.35 9.03
C ASP A 117 18.50 3.56 9.50
N TYR A 118 19.07 2.53 10.11
CA TYR A 118 20.46 2.55 10.60
C TYR A 118 21.50 2.81 9.50
N THR A 119 21.18 2.58 8.23
CA THR A 119 22.06 2.88 7.09
C THR A 119 21.90 4.32 6.56
N GLY A 120 20.84 5.01 6.96
CA GLY A 120 20.50 6.33 6.44
C GLY A 120 20.06 6.32 4.97
N LEU A 121 19.64 5.17 4.43
CA LEU A 121 19.25 5.01 3.01
C LEU A 121 17.74 4.97 2.82
N LYS A 122 17.00 4.47 3.81
CA LYS A 122 15.55 4.28 3.73
C LYS A 122 14.81 5.19 4.70
N PHE A 123 13.71 5.78 4.22
CA PHE A 123 12.97 6.81 4.94
C PHE A 123 11.54 6.40 5.28
N GLY A 124 11.12 6.75 6.50
CA GLY A 124 9.75 6.72 6.97
C GLY A 124 9.20 5.35 7.34
N LEU A 125 7.96 5.32 7.81
CA LEU A 125 7.30 4.10 8.32
C LEU A 125 7.31 2.92 7.34
N MET A 126 7.32 3.20 6.04
CA MET A 126 7.33 2.22 4.93
C MET A 126 8.65 2.18 4.16
N GLN A 127 9.69 2.84 4.68
CA GLN A 127 11.10 2.64 4.29
C GLN A 127 11.39 2.81 2.79
N LEU A 128 11.08 3.99 2.25
CA LEU A 128 11.37 4.35 0.87
C LEU A 128 12.87 4.61 0.67
N ASP A 129 13.48 3.95 -0.32
CA ASP A 129 14.89 4.16 -0.69
C ASP A 129 15.08 5.55 -1.31
N LYS A 130 15.88 6.41 -0.65
CA LYS A 130 16.14 7.79 -1.07
C LYS A 130 16.92 7.91 -2.38
N LYS A 131 17.57 6.83 -2.83
CA LYS A 131 18.26 6.79 -4.13
C LYS A 131 17.28 6.60 -5.29
N ILE A 132 16.11 6.04 -5.00
CA ILE A 132 15.08 5.72 -6.01
C ILE A 132 13.95 6.75 -5.99
N TYR A 133 13.55 7.18 -4.79
CA TYR A 133 12.43 8.10 -4.58
C TYR A 133 12.90 9.34 -3.84
N HIS A 134 12.23 10.47 -4.09
CA HIS A 134 12.36 11.67 -3.28
C HIS A 134 11.28 11.64 -2.19
N PRO A 135 11.61 11.33 -0.92
CA PRO A 135 10.60 11.18 0.12
C PRO A 135 9.91 12.52 0.42
N VAL A 136 8.60 12.49 0.67
CA VAL A 136 7.81 13.68 0.98
C VAL A 136 7.17 13.61 2.36
N GLY A 137 6.99 14.76 3.00
CA GLY A 137 6.41 14.87 4.35
C GLY A 137 7.38 14.47 5.45
N THR A 138 6.88 14.41 6.69
CA THR A 138 7.63 13.80 7.80
C THR A 138 7.56 12.28 7.70
N TRP A 139 8.50 11.60 8.34
CA TRP A 139 8.71 10.14 8.24
C TRP A 139 7.49 9.29 8.66
N ASP A 140 6.61 9.86 9.47
CA ASP A 140 5.38 9.29 10.01
C ASP A 140 4.09 9.98 9.50
N SER A 141 4.23 10.92 8.58
CA SER A 141 3.11 11.73 8.08
C SER A 141 2.16 10.97 7.17
N LYS A 142 0.97 11.56 6.98
CA LYS A 142 0.02 11.14 5.95
C LYS A 142 0.62 11.24 4.55
N GLU A 143 1.38 12.29 4.26
CA GLU A 143 2.04 12.53 2.98
C GLU A 143 3.02 11.40 2.64
N HIS A 144 3.83 10.97 3.62
CA HIS A 144 4.74 9.83 3.46
C HIS A 144 3.97 8.53 3.17
N LEU A 145 2.92 8.24 3.94
CA LEU A 145 2.10 7.05 3.71
C LEU A 145 1.36 7.11 2.36
N LEU A 146 0.88 8.29 1.95
CA LEU A 146 0.23 8.48 0.65
C LEU A 146 1.21 8.21 -0.50
N GLN A 147 2.47 8.65 -0.36
CA GLN A 147 3.51 8.36 -1.35
C GLN A 147 3.83 6.88 -1.40
N ALA A 148 4.14 6.26 -0.26
CA ALA A 148 4.58 4.88 -0.19
C ALA A 148 3.49 3.89 -0.66
N VAL A 149 2.23 4.10 -0.23
CA VAL A 149 1.12 3.27 -0.67
C VAL A 149 0.77 3.51 -2.15
N GLY A 150 0.92 4.75 -2.64
CA GLY A 150 0.81 5.04 -4.07
C GLY A 150 1.79 4.21 -4.89
N ILE A 151 3.08 4.23 -4.52
CA ILE A 151 4.12 3.42 -5.16
C ILE A 151 3.77 1.93 -5.10
N LEU A 152 3.35 1.41 -3.93
CA LEU A 152 2.91 0.02 -3.81
C LEU A 152 1.80 -0.33 -4.80
N THR A 153 0.76 0.51 -4.92
CA THR A 153 -0.32 0.26 -5.88
C THR A 153 0.15 0.28 -7.32
N ASP A 154 1.09 1.16 -7.67
CA ASP A 154 1.68 1.18 -9.01
C ASP A 154 2.46 -0.09 -9.32
N LYS A 155 3.18 -0.65 -8.32
CA LYS A 155 3.86 -1.95 -8.47
C LYS A 155 2.86 -3.09 -8.65
N ILE A 156 1.78 -3.13 -7.87
CA ILE A 156 0.73 -4.16 -8.03
C ILE A 156 0.10 -4.08 -9.43
N LYS A 157 -0.28 -2.87 -9.88
CA LYS A 157 -0.86 -2.67 -11.22
C LYS A 157 0.13 -3.02 -12.34
N ALA A 158 1.41 -2.72 -12.17
CA ALA A 158 2.43 -3.10 -13.13
C ALA A 158 2.59 -4.62 -13.22
N ILE A 159 2.54 -5.33 -12.09
CA ILE A 159 2.55 -6.80 -12.06
C ILE A 159 1.29 -7.39 -12.71
N GLN A 160 0.11 -6.81 -12.45
CA GLN A 160 -1.14 -7.19 -13.13
C GLN A 160 -1.03 -7.08 -14.64
N LYS A 161 -0.46 -5.97 -15.13
CA LYS A 161 -0.24 -5.75 -16.56
C LYS A 161 0.82 -6.69 -17.14
N LYS A 162 1.90 -6.95 -16.40
CA LYS A 162 3.00 -7.82 -16.83
C LYS A 162 2.59 -9.29 -16.89
N PHE A 163 1.70 -9.72 -15.99
CA PHE A 163 1.27 -11.11 -15.86
C PHE A 163 -0.27 -11.23 -15.80
N PRO A 164 -1.00 -10.97 -16.89
CA PRO A 164 -2.46 -10.91 -16.87
C PRO A 164 -3.14 -12.24 -16.52
N MET A 165 -2.44 -13.37 -16.70
CA MET A 165 -2.96 -14.72 -16.39
C MET A 165 -2.77 -15.15 -14.94
N TRP A 166 -2.07 -14.36 -14.12
CA TRP A 166 -1.91 -14.65 -12.69
C TRP A 166 -3.22 -14.43 -11.92
N SER A 167 -3.40 -15.17 -10.84
CA SER A 167 -4.51 -14.96 -9.93
C SER A 167 -4.34 -13.65 -9.15
N VAL A 168 -5.45 -13.14 -8.59
CA VAL A 168 -5.43 -11.93 -7.75
C VAL A 168 -4.42 -12.04 -6.60
N ALA A 169 -4.32 -13.21 -5.96
CA ALA A 169 -3.35 -13.45 -4.90
C ALA A 169 -1.89 -13.42 -5.42
N GLN A 170 -1.65 -13.95 -6.62
CA GLN A 170 -0.33 -13.89 -7.26
C GLN A 170 0.03 -12.45 -7.67
N HIS A 171 -0.93 -11.64 -8.13
CA HIS A 171 -0.70 -10.22 -8.41
C HIS A 171 -0.33 -9.44 -7.15
N LEU A 172 -1.05 -9.66 -6.04
CA LEU A 172 -0.72 -8.98 -4.78
C LEU A 172 0.67 -9.39 -4.28
N LYS A 173 0.97 -10.70 -4.24
CA LYS A 173 2.28 -11.21 -3.83
C LYS A 173 3.41 -10.69 -4.72
N GLY A 174 3.21 -10.69 -6.05
CA GLY A 174 4.17 -10.12 -6.99
C GLY A 174 4.36 -8.62 -6.79
N GLY A 175 3.28 -7.87 -6.55
CA GLY A 175 3.34 -6.43 -6.29
C GLY A 175 4.08 -6.08 -4.99
N LEU A 176 3.86 -6.84 -3.91
CA LEU A 176 4.60 -6.72 -2.66
C LEU A 176 6.10 -7.00 -2.84
N SER A 177 6.44 -8.05 -3.59
CA SER A 177 7.84 -8.36 -3.90
C SER A 177 8.46 -7.25 -4.76
N ALA A 178 7.75 -6.79 -5.80
CA ALA A 178 8.19 -5.70 -6.68
C ALA A 178 8.28 -4.32 -5.98
N PHE A 179 7.57 -4.12 -4.87
CA PHE A 179 7.73 -2.93 -4.02
C PHE A 179 9.12 -2.89 -3.38
N LYS A 180 9.65 -4.05 -2.96
CA LYS A 180 11.00 -4.18 -2.40
C LYS A 180 12.09 -4.22 -3.48
N SER A 181 11.92 -5.03 -4.53
CA SER A 181 12.98 -5.37 -5.49
C SER A 181 12.85 -4.69 -6.85
N GLY A 182 11.73 -4.02 -7.12
CA GLY A 182 11.41 -3.46 -8.43
C GLY A 182 10.77 -4.48 -9.40
N ILE A 183 10.07 -3.96 -10.41
CA ILE A 183 9.29 -4.78 -11.37
C ILE A 183 10.18 -5.66 -12.24
N ASN A 184 11.41 -5.21 -12.53
CA ASN A 184 12.34 -5.94 -13.39
C ASN A 184 12.87 -7.21 -12.74
N ALA A 185 12.88 -7.28 -11.40
CA ALA A 185 13.28 -8.47 -10.67
C ALA A 185 12.27 -9.62 -10.77
N ILE A 186 11.00 -9.34 -11.12
CA ILE A 186 9.94 -10.34 -11.19
C ILE A 186 9.73 -10.77 -12.64
N VAL A 187 10.27 -11.92 -13.05
CA VAL A 187 10.10 -12.47 -14.41
C VAL A 187 9.09 -13.63 -14.41
N THR A 188 9.01 -14.36 -13.30
CA THR A 188 8.17 -15.55 -13.11
C THR A 188 7.65 -15.64 -11.67
N LEU A 189 6.80 -16.62 -11.39
CA LEU A 189 6.28 -16.86 -10.03
C LEU A 189 7.37 -17.26 -9.03
N THR A 190 8.50 -17.82 -9.48
CA THR A 190 9.60 -18.22 -8.59
C THR A 190 10.41 -17.04 -8.08
N ASP A 191 10.32 -15.89 -8.75
CA ASP A 191 11.04 -14.66 -8.38
C ASP A 191 10.32 -13.86 -7.28
N ILE A 192 9.09 -14.27 -6.93
CA ILE A 192 8.37 -13.70 -5.79
C ILE A 192 9.14 -14.06 -4.51
N ASP A 193 9.57 -13.03 -3.77
CA ASP A 193 10.20 -13.17 -2.44
C ASP A 193 9.19 -13.78 -1.46
N LYS A 194 9.18 -15.12 -1.39
CA LYS A 194 8.23 -15.90 -0.58
C LYS A 194 8.34 -15.56 0.90
N ASP A 195 9.55 -15.35 1.41
CA ASP A 195 9.79 -15.08 2.83
C ASP A 195 9.24 -13.72 3.23
N LEU A 196 9.40 -12.71 2.36
CA LEU A 196 8.77 -11.40 2.56
C LEU A 196 7.25 -11.51 2.52
N VAL A 197 6.69 -12.04 1.42
CA VAL A 197 5.24 -11.96 1.19
C VAL A 197 4.46 -12.83 2.16
N ASN A 198 5.01 -13.98 2.55
CA ASN A 198 4.36 -14.85 3.53
C ASN A 198 4.34 -14.20 4.91
N ASP A 199 5.46 -13.62 5.35
CA ASP A 199 5.47 -12.87 6.62
C ASP A 199 4.50 -11.70 6.60
N LEU A 200 4.51 -10.87 5.53
CA LEU A 200 3.58 -9.75 5.40
C LEU A 200 2.12 -10.19 5.45
N LEU A 201 1.74 -11.27 4.75
CA LEU A 201 0.37 -11.78 4.79
C LEU A 201 -0.03 -12.29 6.18
N ALA A 202 0.86 -12.97 6.89
CA ALA A 202 0.58 -13.45 8.24
C ALA A 202 0.40 -12.27 9.23
N ARG A 203 1.29 -11.26 9.18
CA ARG A 203 1.14 -10.02 9.96
C ARG A 203 -0.14 -9.27 9.59
N ALA A 204 -0.49 -9.20 8.31
CA ALA A 204 -1.70 -8.53 7.85
C ALA A 204 -2.96 -9.22 8.39
N LYS A 205 -3.02 -10.57 8.35
CA LYS A 205 -4.12 -11.32 8.97
C LYS A 205 -4.24 -11.04 10.46
N PHE A 206 -3.12 -10.90 11.18
CA PHE A 206 -3.13 -10.48 12.58
C PHE A 206 -3.72 -9.09 12.74
N TYR A 207 -3.21 -8.08 12.02
CA TYR A 207 -3.69 -6.71 12.14
C TYR A 207 -5.16 -6.56 11.76
N LYS A 208 -5.65 -7.37 10.81
CA LYS A 208 -7.06 -7.41 10.42
C LYS A 208 -7.96 -7.75 11.60
N ARG A 209 -7.58 -8.78 12.38
CA ARG A 209 -8.29 -9.18 13.60
C ARG A 209 -8.21 -8.14 14.72
N HIS A 210 -7.23 -7.23 14.65
CA HIS A 210 -7.02 -6.15 15.62
C HIS A 210 -7.53 -4.79 15.12
N GLY A 211 -8.40 -4.81 14.11
CA GLY A 211 -9.19 -3.66 13.68
C GLY A 211 -8.47 -2.70 12.75
N PHE A 212 -7.42 -3.13 12.06
CA PHE A 212 -6.87 -2.41 10.91
C PHE A 212 -7.71 -2.69 9.66
#